data_AF-A0A3N4NBS6-F1
#
_entry.id   AF-A0A3N4NBS6-F1
#
_cell.length_a   1.000
_cell.length_b   1.000
_cell.length_c   1.000
_cell.angle_alpha   90.00
_cell.angle_beta   90.00
_cell.angle_gamma   90.00
#
_symmetry.space_group_name_H-M   'P 1'
#
loop_
_entity.id
_entity.type
_entity.pdbx_description
1 polymer ?
#
loop_
_entity_poly.entity_id
_entity_poly.type
_entity_poly.pdbx_seq_one_letter_code
_entity_poly.pdbx_strand_id
1 'polypeptide(L)'
;MVCFWYALFQLNRTLFKIIFSLNLLVCTLFAPVGQLYGRINIGLVASALETDSNESIEFISTLPWQSWLAAVIVLVSGVGVLFTASKQASKQASKQ
;
A
#
# COMPACT_ATOMS: atom_id res chain seq x y z
N MET A 1 -6.33 -0.86 -14.24
CA MET A 1 -5.20 -0.74 -13.28
C MET A 1 -4.11 -1.79 -13.49
N VAL A 2 -4.43 -3.08 -13.68
CA VAL A 2 -3.40 -4.13 -13.84
C VAL A 2 -2.43 -3.87 -15.01
N CYS A 3 -2.94 -3.37 -16.15
CA CYS A 3 -2.12 -3.07 -17.33
C CYS A 3 -1.06 -1.98 -17.07
N PHE A 4 -1.35 -1.00 -16.21
CA PHE A 4 -0.40 0.05 -15.83
C PHE A 4 0.80 -0.54 -15.10
N TRP A 5 0.53 -1.38 -14.09
CA TRP A 5 1.58 -2.04 -13.31
C TRP A 5 2.43 -2.98 -14.16
N TYR A 6 1.80 -3.73 -15.07
CA TYR A 6 2.50 -4.61 -15.99
C TYR A 6 3.39 -3.82 -16.97
N ALA A 7 2.89 -2.73 -17.56
CA ALA A 7 3.67 -1.88 -18.45
C ALA A 7 4.87 -1.24 -17.72
N LEU A 8 4.66 -0.73 -16.50
CA LEU A 8 5.73 -0.15 -15.68
C LEU A 8 6.80 -1.18 -15.32
N PHE A 9 6.40 -2.41 -14.98
CA PHE A 9 7.32 -3.51 -14.71
C PHE A 9 8.22 -3.85 -15.90
N GLN A 10 7.66 -3.83 -17.12
CA GLN A 10 8.41 -4.11 -18.35
C GLN A 10 9.32 -2.94 -18.75
N LEU A 11 8.87 -1.71 -18.57
CA LEU A 11 9.63 -0.51 -18.92
C LEU A 11 10.83 -0.30 -17.99
N ASN A 12 10.60 -0.32 -16.68
CA ASN A 12 11.66 -0.09 -15.69
C ASN A 12 11.34 -0.77 -14.36
N ARG A 13 12.09 -1.84 -14.07
CA ARG A 13 11.91 -2.68 -12.87
C ARG A 13 12.23 -1.96 -11.58
N THR A 14 13.18 -1.03 -11.59
CA THR A 14 13.55 -0.25 -10.40
C THR A 14 12.46 0.76 -10.07
N LEU A 15 11.98 1.49 -11.08
CA LEU A 15 10.84 2.41 -10.92
C LEU A 15 9.58 1.66 -10.49
N PHE A 16 9.31 0.49 -11.07
CA PHE A 16 8.21 -0.36 -10.61
C PHE A 16 8.32 -0.68 -9.12
N LYS A 17 9.49 -1.14 -8.63
CA LYS A 17 9.67 -1.46 -7.21
C LYS A 17 9.44 -0.25 -6.31
N ILE A 18 9.95 0.93 -6.68
CA ILE A 18 9.80 2.15 -5.89
C ILE A 18 8.33 2.58 -5.84
N ILE A 19 7.69 2.74 -7.01
CA ILE A 19 6.31 3.22 -7.11
C ILE A 19 5.33 2.20 -6.50
N PHE A 20 5.54 0.92 -6.72
CA PHE A 20 4.72 -0.14 -6.14
C PHE A 20 4.89 -0.21 -4.62
N SER A 21 6.11 -0.04 -4.09
CA SER A 21 6.33 0.00 -2.63
C SER A 21 5.64 1.20 -1.98
N LEU A 22 5.70 2.37 -2.60
CA LEU A 22 4.97 3.56 -2.12
C LEU A 22 3.45 3.34 -2.13
N ASN A 23 2.93 2.78 -3.23
CA ASN A 23 1.51 2.44 -3.31
C ASN A 23 1.10 1.41 -2.26
N LEU A 24 1.92 0.38 -2.06
CA LEU A 24 1.70 -0.65 -1.04
C LEU A 24 1.67 -0.06 0.37
N LEU A 25 2.58 0.86 0.69
CA LEU A 25 2.62 1.53 1.98
C LEU A 25 1.33 2.31 2.24
N VAL A 26 0.91 3.13 1.27
CA VAL A 26 -0.34 3.91 1.37
C VAL A 26 -1.55 3.00 1.52
N CYS A 27 -1.66 1.97 0.68
CA CYS A 27 -2.78 1.01 0.75
C CYS A 27 -2.81 0.25 2.08
N THR A 28 -1.64 -0.11 2.63
CA THR A 28 -1.53 -0.83 3.91
C THR A 28 -2.00 0.06 5.07
N LEU A 29 -1.50 1.29 5.14
CA LEU A 29 -1.86 2.24 6.19
C LEU A 29 -3.33 2.67 6.10
N PHE A 30 -3.86 2.76 4.89
CA PHE A 30 -5.25 3.15 4.65
C PHE A 30 -6.25 2.00 4.79
N ALA A 31 -5.83 0.74 4.65
CA ALA A 31 -6.71 -0.42 4.72
C ALA A 31 -7.69 -0.44 5.92
N PRO A 32 -7.27 -0.20 7.18
CA PRO A 32 -8.19 -0.24 8.31
C PRO A 32 -9.18 0.93 8.26
N VAL A 33 -8.74 2.11 7.82
CA VAL A 33 -9.58 3.30 7.68
C VAL A 33 -10.60 3.10 6.55
N GLY A 34 -10.17 2.59 5.40
CA GLY A 34 -11.05 2.32 4.26
C GLY A 34 -12.10 1.25 4.53
N GLN A 35 -11.83 0.31 5.44
CA GLN A 35 -12.82 -0.69 5.85
C GLN A 35 -13.96 -0.08 6.68
N LEU A 36 -13.69 0.92 7.52
CA LEU A 36 -14.72 1.59 8.33
C LEU A 36 -15.38 2.75 7.61
N TYR A 37 -14.58 3.63 7.02
CA TYR A 37 -15.02 4.91 6.47
C TYR A 37 -15.25 4.86 4.95
N GLY A 38 -14.91 3.75 4.30
CA GLY A 38 -15.10 3.55 2.88
C GLY A 38 -14.12 4.36 2.03
N ARG A 39 -14.65 5.06 1.03
CA ARG A 39 -13.82 5.82 0.08
C ARG A 39 -13.34 7.12 0.70
N ILE A 40 -12.14 7.54 0.31
CA ILE A 40 -11.58 8.85 0.66
C ILE A 40 -12.55 9.94 0.18
N ASN A 41 -12.93 10.82 1.10
CA ASN A 41 -13.76 11.99 0.84
C ASN A 41 -13.08 13.24 1.42
N ILE A 42 -13.60 14.42 1.05
CA ILE A 42 -13.01 15.70 1.46
C ILE A 42 -12.98 15.87 2.99
N GLY A 43 -13.97 15.34 3.71
CA GLY A 43 -14.03 15.39 5.16
C GLY A 43 -12.91 14.59 5.80
N LEU A 44 -12.64 13.37 5.31
CA LEU A 44 -11.54 12.54 5.79
C LEU A 44 -10.17 13.22 5.58
N VAL A 45 -10.00 13.89 4.45
CA VAL A 45 -8.77 14.64 4.15
C VAL A 45 -8.65 15.88 5.05
N ALA A 46 -9.74 16.63 5.24
CA ALA A 46 -9.75 17.79 6.13
C ALA A 46 -9.41 17.38 7.57
N SER A 47 -10.05 16.34 8.09
CA SER A 47 -9.74 15.79 9.42
C SER A 47 -8.28 15.38 9.52
N ALA A 48 -7.70 14.72 8.51
CA ALA A 48 -6.29 14.34 8.54
C ALA A 48 -5.32 15.54 8.53
N LEU A 49 -5.71 16.69 7.97
CA LEU A 49 -4.90 17.92 7.93
C LEU A 49 -5.05 18.77 9.19
N GLU A 50 -6.21 18.71 9.83
CA GLU A 50 -6.50 19.44 11.06
C GLU A 50 -6.07 18.69 12.32
N THR A 51 -5.87 17.37 12.24
CA THR A 51 -5.58 16.55 13.42
C THR A 51 -4.21 16.81 14.02
N ASP A 52 -4.13 16.72 15.35
CA ASP A 52 -2.88 16.75 16.09
C ASP A 52 -2.38 15.35 16.52
N SER A 53 -1.21 15.30 17.15
CA SER A 53 -0.61 14.02 17.57
C SER A 53 -1.45 13.25 18.59
N ASN A 54 -2.15 13.93 19.51
CA ASN A 54 -2.96 13.27 20.52
C ASN A 54 -4.25 12.72 19.91
N GLU A 55 -4.93 13.51 19.07
CA GLU A 55 -6.10 13.07 18.32
C GLU A 55 -5.79 11.90 17.39
N SER A 56 -4.62 11.89 16.76
CA SER A 56 -4.23 10.78 15.88
C SER A 56 -4.07 9.45 16.61
N ILE A 57 -3.56 9.48 17.85
CA ILE A 57 -3.40 8.28 18.69
C ILE A 57 -4.78 7.81 19.17
N GLU A 58 -5.63 8.73 19.59
CA GLU A 58 -7.01 8.42 19.98
C GLU A 58 -7.76 7.79 18.80
N PHE A 59 -7.69 8.38 17.60
CA PHE A 59 -8.28 7.82 16.39
C PHE A 59 -7.79 6.40 16.11
N ILE A 60 -6.48 6.15 16.17
CA ILE A 60 -5.90 4.81 15.98
C ILE A 60 -6.46 3.82 17.02
N SER A 61 -6.65 4.26 18.26
CA SER A 61 -7.22 3.44 19.34
C SER A 61 -8.70 3.10 19.13
N THR A 62 -9.44 3.93 18.38
CA THR A 62 -10.83 3.66 18.02
C THR A 62 -10.99 2.62 16.91
N LEU A 63 -9.94 2.33 16.14
CA LEU A 63 -10.02 1.37 15.03
C LEU A 63 -10.18 -0.05 15.57
N PRO A 64 -11.23 -0.79 15.16
CA PRO A 64 -11.41 -2.19 15.50
C PRO A 64 -10.17 -3.02 15.15
N TRP A 65 -9.75 -3.89 16.07
CA TRP A 65 -8.58 -4.75 15.86
C TRP A 65 -8.70 -5.59 14.56
N GLN A 66 -9.92 -5.99 14.21
CA GLN A 66 -10.23 -6.78 13.02
C GLN A 66 -9.86 -6.05 11.72
N SER A 67 -9.96 -4.72 11.70
CA SER A 67 -9.66 -3.91 10.52
C SER A 67 -8.17 -3.89 10.20
N TRP A 68 -7.31 -4.16 11.19
CA TRP A 68 -5.88 -4.33 10.99
C TRP A 68 -5.53 -5.62 10.23
N LEU A 69 -6.42 -6.62 10.22
CA LEU A 69 -6.23 -7.81 9.38
C LEU A 69 -6.22 -7.45 7.90
N ALA A 70 -7.04 -6.47 7.47
CA ALA A 70 -7.01 -5.98 6.10
C ALA A 70 -5.65 -5.37 5.74
N ALA A 71 -5.05 -4.59 6.65
CA ALA A 71 -3.70 -4.05 6.48
C ALA A 71 -2.66 -5.16 6.31
N VAL A 72 -2.71 -6.19 7.17
CA VAL A 72 -1.79 -7.34 7.11
C VAL A 72 -1.93 -8.10 5.79
N ILE A 73 -3.17 -8.36 5.33
CA ILE A 73 -3.43 -9.06 4.06
C ILE A 73 -2.87 -8.26 2.89
N VAL A 74 -3.11 -6.94 2.85
CA VAL A 74 -2.59 -6.04 1.81
C VAL A 74 -1.06 -6.04 1.83
N LEU A 75 -0.44 -5.92 3.00
CA LEU A 75 1.00 -5.90 3.14
C LEU A 75 1.64 -7.22 2.67
N VAL A 76 1.16 -8.36 3.16
CA VAL A 76 1.69 -9.68 2.81
C VAL A 76 1.54 -9.96 1.32
N SER A 77 0.39 -9.63 0.73
CA SER A 77 0.16 -9.83 -0.70
C SER A 77 1.08 -8.95 -1.56
N GLY A 78 1.20 -7.65 -1.22
CA GLY A 78 2.08 -6.73 -1.96
C GLY A 78 3.57 -7.05 -1.80
N VAL A 79 4.01 -7.43 -0.60
CA VAL A 79 5.37 -7.90 -0.36
C VAL A 79 5.65 -9.16 -1.18
N GLY A 80 4.70 -10.09 -1.25
CA GLY A 80 4.78 -11.27 -2.12
C GLY A 80 5.01 -10.90 -3.60
N VAL A 81 4.28 -9.90 -4.11
CA VAL A 81 4.48 -9.39 -5.48
C VAL A 81 5.90 -8.83 -5.65
N LEU A 82 6.41 -8.04 -4.71
CA LEU A 82 7.77 -7.49 -4.78
C LEU A 82 8.85 -8.59 -4.76
N PHE A 83 8.66 -9.65 -3.97
CA PHE A 83 9.57 -10.80 -3.93
C PHE A 83 9.55 -11.61 -5.23
N THR A 84 8.39 -11.81 -5.85
CA THR A 84 8.32 -12.50 -7.15
C THR A 84 8.96 -11.66 -8.26
N ALA A 85 8.72 -10.34 -8.25
CA ALA A 85 9.31 -9.38 -9.17
C ALA A 85 10.85 -9.35 -9.07
N SER A 86 11.40 -9.44 -7.85
CA SER A 86 12.85 -9.48 -7.65
C SER A 86 13.47 -10.80 -8.12
N LYS A 87 12.86 -11.95 -7.83
CA LYS A 87 13.31 -13.27 -8.32
C LYS A 87 13.33 -13.36 -9.85
N GLN A 88 12.32 -12.80 -10.51
CA GLN A 88 12.27 -12.77 -11.98
C GLN A 88 13.37 -11.89 -12.58
N ALA A 89 13.68 -10.76 -11.94
CA ALA A 89 14.78 -9.90 -12.37
C ALA A 89 16.14 -10.64 -12.33
N SER A 90 16.42 -11.39 -11.26
CA SER A 90 17.65 -12.19 -11.15
C SER A 90 17.77 -13.25 -12.25
N LYS A 91 16.66 -13.92 -12.61
CA LYS A 91 16.65 -14.93 -13.68
C LYS A 91 16.85 -14.36 -15.09
N GLN A 92 16.44 -13.12 -15.33
CA GLN A 92 16.65 -12.48 -16.63
C GLN A 92 18.08 -11.96 -16.78
N ALA A 93 18.67 -11.43 -15.69
CA ALA A 93 20.07 -11.00 -15.68
C ALA A 93 21.05 -12.16 -15.89
N SER A 94 20.71 -13.40 -15.49
CA SER A 94 21.55 -14.58 -15.71
C SER A 94 21.41 -15.23 -17.09
N LYS A 95 20.47 -14.78 -17.92
CA LYS A 95 20.25 -15.26 -19.29
C LYS A 95 20.83 -14.34 -20.36
N GLN A 96 21.25 -13.13 -19.98
CA GLN A 96 22.08 -12.26 -20.80
C GLN A 96 23.56 -12.61 -20.60
#